data_AF-A0A2E9REI1-F1
#
_entry.id   AF-A0A2E9REI1-F1
#
_cell.length_a   1.000
_cell.length_b   1.000
_cell.length_c   1.000
_cell.angle_alpha   90.00
_cell.angle_beta   90.00
_cell.angle_gamma   90.00
#
_symmetry.space_group_name_H-M   'P 1'
#
loop_
_entity.id
_entity.type
_entity.pdbx_description
1 polymer ?
#
loop_
_entity_poly.entity_id
_entity_poly.type
_entity_poly.pdbx_seq_one_letter_code
_entity_poly.pdbx_strand_id
1 'polypeptide(L)'
;MTFDEQDLAAQTSLRQLKKDIQTAEPATLRLLLTEARTINTWTNQEVSVETLKEIYEIMKMGPTSTNNCPARLIFLKSPDAKERLRKALKPNNVDKTMKAP
;
A
#
# COMPACT_ATOMS: atom_id res chain seq x y z
N MET A 1 27.31 15.61 14.17
CA MET A 1 26.64 15.63 12.86
C MET A 1 26.16 17.04 12.63
N THR A 2 26.50 17.62 11.48
CA THR A 2 26.00 18.93 11.05
C THR A 2 24.85 18.66 10.09
N PHE A 3 23.69 19.24 10.34
CA PHE A 3 22.52 19.12 9.45
C PHE A 3 22.67 20.10 8.29
N ASP A 4 22.39 19.64 7.08
CA ASP A 4 22.33 20.51 5.91
C ASP A 4 20.96 21.20 5.77
N GLU A 5 20.78 21.98 4.70
CA GLU A 5 19.51 22.69 4.46
C GLU A 5 18.33 21.73 4.28
N GLN A 6 18.55 20.56 3.63
CA GLN A 6 17.50 19.58 3.38
C GLN A 6 17.08 18.89 4.69
N ASP A 7 18.05 18.54 5.54
CA ASP A 7 17.80 18.00 6.87
C ASP A 7 16.96 18.97 7.71
N LEU A 8 17.34 20.25 7.72
CA LEU A 8 16.62 21.29 8.47
C LEU A 8 15.21 21.52 7.92
N ALA A 9 15.04 21.52 6.60
CA ALA A 9 13.74 21.62 5.95
C ALA A 9 12.84 20.42 6.29
N ALA A 10 13.38 19.20 6.25
CA ALA A 10 12.64 17.99 6.61
C ALA A 10 12.22 17.99 8.09
N GLN A 11 13.11 18.38 9.00
CA GLN A 11 12.78 18.53 10.43
C GLN A 11 11.68 19.57 10.66
N THR A 12 11.75 20.69 9.94
CA THR A 12 10.75 21.77 10.03
C THR A 12 9.39 21.30 9.53
N SER A 13 9.35 20.65 8.37
CA SER A 13 8.13 20.08 7.79
C SER A 13 7.48 19.07 8.74
N LEU A 14 8.25 18.13 9.32
CA LEU A 14 7.72 17.15 10.27
C LEU A 14 7.15 17.81 11.54
N ARG A 15 7.84 18.84 12.07
CA ARG A 15 7.35 19.59 13.24
C ARG A 15 6.03 20.30 12.93
N GLN A 16 5.91 20.89 11.74
CA GLN A 16 4.68 21.56 11.34
C GLN A 16 3.53 20.56 11.18
N LEU A 17 3.77 19.46 10.47
CA LEU A 17 2.79 18.38 10.30
C LEU A 17 2.23 17.88 11.63
N LYS A 18 3.10 17.68 12.64
CA LYS A 18 2.69 17.23 13.97
C LYS A 18 1.89 18.28 14.76
N LYS A 19 2.02 19.57 14.43
CA LYS A 19 1.17 20.62 14.99
C LYS A 19 -0.21 20.62 14.33
N ASP A 20 -0.23 20.45 13.00
CA ASP A 20 -1.44 20.52 12.19
C ASP A 20 -2.32 19.29 12.37
N ILE A 21 -1.72 18.10 12.44
CA ILE A 21 -2.42 16.81 12.51
C ILE A 21 -1.88 16.02 13.70
N GLN A 22 -2.70 15.94 14.75
CA GLN A 22 -2.37 15.19 15.97
C GLN A 22 -3.05 13.83 16.04
N THR A 23 -4.22 13.69 15.40
CA THR A 23 -5.03 12.48 15.39
C THR A 23 -5.64 12.26 14.02
N ALA A 24 -5.77 11.01 13.60
CA ALA A 24 -6.57 10.68 12.43
C ALA A 24 -8.06 10.81 12.74
N GLU A 25 -8.85 11.23 11.75
CA GLU A 25 -10.30 11.28 11.86
C GLU A 25 -10.87 9.90 12.25
N PRO A 26 -11.83 9.81 13.19
CA PRO A 26 -12.40 8.53 13.63
C PRO A 26 -12.95 7.69 12.47
N ALA A 27 -13.57 8.33 11.48
CA ALA A 27 -14.09 7.64 10.29
C ALA A 27 -12.97 7.03 9.43
N THR A 28 -11.84 7.72 9.29
CA THR A 28 -10.65 7.22 8.57
C THR A 28 -10.05 6.00 9.27
N LEU A 29 -9.97 6.03 10.60
CA LEU A 29 -9.50 4.89 11.38
C LEU A 29 -10.41 3.66 11.23
N ARG A 30 -11.74 3.86 11.19
CA ARG A 30 -12.71 2.80 10.90
C ARG A 30 -12.50 2.22 9.51
N LEU A 31 -12.44 3.08 8.50
CA LEU A 31 -12.28 2.68 7.11
C LEU A 31 -10.99 1.88 6.86
N LEU A 32 -9.87 2.30 7.46
CA LEU A 32 -8.55 1.75 7.12
C LEU A 32 -8.07 0.67 8.10
N LEU A 33 -8.39 0.77 9.40
CA LEU A 33 -7.69 -0.02 10.43
C LEU A 33 -8.63 -0.86 11.32
N THR A 34 -9.73 -0.30 11.81
CA THR A 34 -10.52 -0.98 12.86
C THR A 34 -11.71 -1.77 12.30
N GLU A 35 -12.37 -1.27 11.26
CA GLU A 35 -13.53 -1.93 10.63
C GLU A 35 -13.22 -2.52 9.24
N ALA A 36 -12.05 -2.23 8.67
CA ALA A 36 -11.59 -2.86 7.44
C ALA A 36 -11.64 -4.40 7.53
N ARG A 37 -12.10 -5.05 6.45
CA ARG A 37 -12.17 -6.51 6.34
C ARG A 37 -11.62 -6.97 4.99
N THR A 38 -11.05 -8.17 4.95
CA THR A 38 -10.60 -8.79 3.70
C THR A 38 -11.79 -9.07 2.79
N ILE A 39 -11.84 -8.41 1.63
CA ILE A 39 -12.83 -8.67 0.59
C ILE A 39 -12.35 -9.86 -0.27
N ASN A 40 -13.26 -10.80 -0.55
CA ASN A 40 -12.97 -12.00 -1.35
C ASN A 40 -13.72 -12.04 -2.68
N THR A 41 -14.45 -10.97 -3.01
CA THR A 41 -15.27 -10.83 -4.22
C THR A 41 -14.84 -9.59 -5.00
N TRP A 42 -14.97 -9.64 -6.32
CA TRP A 42 -14.53 -8.59 -7.22
C TRP A 42 -15.69 -8.11 -8.09
N THR A 43 -15.69 -6.82 -8.39
CA THR A 43 -16.52 -6.25 -9.45
C THR A 43 -15.77 -6.35 -10.79
N ASN A 44 -16.47 -6.11 -11.91
CA ASN A 44 -15.84 -6.04 -13.23
C ASN A 44 -15.11 -4.70 -13.48
N GLN A 45 -14.79 -3.95 -12.42
CA GLN A 45 -14.11 -2.67 -12.54
C GLN A 45 -12.60 -2.89 -12.56
N GLU A 46 -11.96 -2.42 -13.63
CA GLU A 46 -10.50 -2.44 -13.71
C GLU A 46 -9.86 -1.47 -12.71
N VAL A 47 -8.71 -1.88 -12.17
CA VAL A 47 -7.80 -1.01 -11.43
C VAL A 47 -6.74 -0.48 -12.40
N SER A 48 -6.63 0.84 -12.51
CA SER A 48 -5.65 1.47 -13.40
C SER A 48 -4.22 1.26 -12.90
N VAL A 49 -3.24 1.35 -13.81
CA VAL A 49 -1.82 1.25 -13.44
C VAL A 49 -1.41 2.43 -12.56
N GLU A 50 -2.03 3.58 -12.77
CA GLU A 50 -1.84 4.82 -12.02
C GLU A 50 -2.25 4.63 -10.56
N THR A 51 -3.41 4.01 -10.31
CA THR A 51 -3.87 3.69 -8.95
C THR A 51 -2.92 2.69 -8.27
N LEU A 52 -2.41 1.68 -8.98
CA LEU A 52 -1.44 0.74 -8.42
C LEU A 52 -0.12 1.43 -8.04
N LYS A 53 0.34 2.38 -8.86
CA LYS A 53 1.51 3.22 -8.57
C LYS A 53 1.27 4.10 -7.36
N GLU A 54 0.12 4.76 -7.26
CA GLU A 54 -0.24 5.59 -6.11
C GLU A 54 -0.24 4.80 -4.81
N ILE A 55 -0.83 3.59 -4.81
CA ILE A 55 -0.80 2.68 -3.66
C ILE A 55 0.64 2.34 -3.27
N TYR A 56 1.51 2.06 -4.24
CA TYR A 56 2.92 1.79 -3.98
C TYR A 56 3.65 3.01 -3.37
N GLU A 57 3.42 4.20 -3.91
CA GLU A 57 4.01 5.45 -3.44
C GLU A 57 3.62 5.75 -1.98
N ILE A 58 2.40 5.42 -1.58
CA ILE A 58 1.96 5.53 -0.18
C ILE A 58 2.61 4.42 0.67
N MET A 59 2.51 3.17 0.22
CA MET A 59 2.97 1.99 0.99
C MET A 59 4.47 2.03 1.29
N LYS A 60 5.30 2.46 0.34
CA LYS A 60 6.77 2.50 0.51
C LYS A 60 7.23 3.46 1.60
N MET A 61 6.38 4.39 2.04
CA MET A 61 6.68 5.32 3.13
C MET A 61 6.47 4.70 4.52
N GLY A 62 5.95 3.47 4.59
CA GLY A 62 5.82 2.72 5.83
C GLY A 62 7.19 2.44 6.47
N PRO A 63 7.31 2.51 7.81
CA PRO A 63 8.57 2.25 8.49
C PRO A 63 8.98 0.78 8.34
N THR A 64 10.27 0.53 8.12
CA THR A 64 10.85 -0.82 8.15
C THR A 64 11.99 -0.90 9.16
N SER A 65 12.34 -2.13 9.55
CA SER A 65 13.53 -2.35 10.39
C SER A 65 14.74 -1.68 9.75
N THR A 66 15.42 -0.84 10.53
CA THR A 66 16.61 -0.07 10.10
C THR A 66 16.42 0.69 8.78
N ASN A 67 15.18 1.05 8.41
CA ASN A 67 14.84 1.68 7.13
C ASN A 67 15.38 0.93 5.89
N ASN A 68 15.45 -0.41 5.96
CA ASN A 68 16.05 -1.23 4.90
C ASN A 68 15.18 -1.44 3.65
N CYS A 69 13.91 -1.00 3.65
CA CYS A 69 12.99 -1.04 2.50
C CYS A 69 13.03 -2.36 1.69
N PRO A 70 12.71 -3.52 2.31
CA PRO A 70 13.01 -4.82 1.72
C PRO A 70 11.92 -5.28 0.75
N ALA A 71 10.75 -4.65 0.74
CA ALA A 71 9.62 -5.04 -0.07
C ALA A 71 9.97 -5.09 -1.57
N ARG A 72 9.52 -6.15 -2.24
CA ARG A 72 9.57 -6.30 -3.70
C ARG A 72 8.19 -6.71 -4.16
N LEU A 73 7.61 -5.94 -5.07
CA LEU A 73 6.22 -6.08 -5.49
C LEU A 73 6.15 -6.23 -7.01
N ILE A 74 5.26 -7.12 -7.46
CA ILE A 74 4.93 -7.28 -8.87
C ILE A 74 3.41 -7.24 -8.97
N PHE A 75 2.89 -6.30 -9.75
CA PHE A 75 1.47 -6.22 -10.06
C PHE A 75 1.16 -7.05 -11.31
N LEU A 76 0.25 -8.01 -11.19
CA LEU A 76 -0.12 -8.91 -12.29
C LEU A 76 -1.47 -8.49 -12.87
N LYS A 77 -1.46 -7.89 -14.07
CA LYS A 77 -2.70 -7.54 -14.79
C LYS A 77 -3.09 -8.55 -15.86
N SER A 78 -2.13 -9.17 -16.53
CA SER A 78 -2.44 -10.07 -17.65
C SER A 78 -2.92 -11.45 -17.20
N PRO A 79 -3.82 -12.10 -17.96
CA PRO A 79 -4.26 -13.47 -17.71
C PRO A 79 -3.08 -14.45 -17.61
N ASP A 80 -2.10 -14.37 -18.51
CA ASP A 80 -0.92 -15.25 -18.52
C ASP A 80 -0.09 -15.12 -17.25
N ALA A 81 0.06 -13.89 -16.72
CA ALA A 81 0.79 -13.65 -15.48
C ALA A 81 0.05 -14.24 -14.27
N LYS A 82 -1.29 -14.08 -14.22
CA LYS A 82 -2.13 -14.70 -13.19
C LYS A 82 -2.09 -16.23 -13.27
N GLU A 83 -2.06 -16.80 -14.47
CA GLU A 83 -1.99 -18.25 -14.66
C GLU A 83 -0.64 -18.83 -14.20
N ARG A 84 0.47 -18.12 -14.42
CA ARG A 84 1.78 -18.49 -13.85
C ARG A 84 1.75 -18.53 -12.32
N LEU A 85 1.03 -17.60 -11.68
CA LEU A 85 0.87 -17.56 -10.23
C LEU A 85 0.00 -18.72 -9.71
N ARG A 86 -0.97 -19.20 -10.49
CA ARG A 86 -1.99 -20.17 -10.05
C ARG A 86 -1.40 -21.39 -9.33
N LYS A 87 -0.27 -21.93 -9.81
CA LYS A 87 0.39 -23.12 -9.26
C LYS A 87 0.92 -22.93 -7.84
N ALA A 88 1.15 -21.69 -7.42
CA ALA A 88 1.62 -21.34 -6.07
C ALA A 88 0.47 -20.99 -5.11
N LEU A 89 -0.78 -20.96 -5.58
CA LEU A 89 -1.94 -20.62 -4.77
C LEU A 89 -2.45 -21.83 -4.00
N LYS A 90 -2.88 -21.60 -2.76
CA LYS A 90 -3.71 -22.58 -2.03
C LYS A 90 -5.06 -22.76 -2.74
N PRO A 91 -5.66 -23.96 -2.71
CA PRO A 91 -6.92 -24.23 -3.43
C PRO A 91 -8.04 -23.21 -3.15
N ASN A 92 -8.23 -22.82 -1.90
CA ASN A 92 -9.25 -21.85 -1.49
C ASN A 92 -8.98 -20.38 -1.91
N ASN A 93 -7.82 -20.10 -2.50
CA ASN A 93 -7.46 -18.78 -3.01
C ASN A 93 -7.48 -18.70 -4.54
N VAL A 94 -7.61 -19.82 -5.25
CA VAL A 94 -7.51 -19.85 -6.72
C VAL A 94 -8.58 -18.97 -7.35
N ASP A 95 -9.86 -19.26 -7.12
CA ASP A 95 -10.95 -18.60 -7.84
C ASP A 95 -10.98 -17.08 -7.65
N LYS A 96 -10.84 -16.61 -6.40
CA LYS A 96 -10.81 -15.17 -6.12
C LYS A 96 -9.56 -14.50 -6.70
N THR A 97 -8.40 -15.13 -6.68
CA THR A 97 -7.18 -14.52 -7.24
C THR A 97 -7.27 -14.42 -8.76
N MET A 98 -7.79 -15.46 -9.43
CA MET A 98 -7.93 -15.46 -10.88
C MET A 98 -9.00 -14.46 -11.38
N LYS A 99 -9.97 -14.12 -10.52
CA LYS A 99 -11.02 -13.12 -10.80
C LYS A 99 -10.66 -11.70 -10.37
N ALA A 100 -9.54 -11.50 -9.67
CA ALA A 100 -9.10 -10.16 -9.29
C ALA A 100 -8.86 -9.32 -10.56
N PRO A 101 -9.20 -8.02 -10.56
CA PRO A 101 -8.92 -7.13 -11.68
C PRO A 101 -7.40 -7.00 -11.94
#